data_AF-A0A2W4T7A5-F1
#
_entry.id   AF-A0A2W4T7A5-F1
#
_cell.length_a   1.000
_cell.length_b   1.000
_cell.length_c   1.000
_cell.angle_alpha   90.00
_cell.angle_beta   90.00
_cell.angle_gamma   90.00
#
_symmetry.space_group_name_H-M   'P 1'
#
loop_
_entity.id
_entity.type
_entity.pdbx_description
1 polymer ?
#
loop_
_entity_poly.entity_id
_entity_poly.type
_entity_poly.pdbx_seq_one_letter_code
_entity_poly.pdbx_strand_id
1 'polypeptide(L)'
;MNRKTAPLVLLASLMITNPLHAKPQKATDADNGRTIELQVGQAFQLTLGSNPTTGYRWVFDGQSSGIVVQEGKPVYAADNPDKGLMGGGGIEHWTFRAVKPGTETLRLEYRRPWEQAVAPANRVEFPVIVK
;
A
#
# COMPACT_ATOMS: atom_id res chain seq x y z
N MET A 1 -53.58 -39.22 13.74
CA MET A 1 -52.41 -39.16 14.65
C MET A 1 -51.26 -38.56 13.83
N ASN A 2 -51.11 -37.23 13.89
CA ASN A 2 -50.34 -36.46 12.90
C ASN A 2 -48.86 -36.37 13.30
N ARG A 3 -47.98 -36.96 12.48
CA ARG A 3 -46.53 -36.72 12.53
C ARG A 3 -46.26 -35.36 11.87
N LYS A 4 -45.86 -34.35 12.65
CA LYS A 4 -45.33 -33.09 12.13
C LYS A 4 -43.82 -33.24 11.97
N THR A 5 -43.35 -33.28 10.73
CA THR A 5 -41.94 -33.12 10.35
C THR A 5 -41.54 -31.65 10.55
N ALA A 6 -40.46 -31.40 11.29
CA ALA A 6 -39.83 -30.07 11.39
C ALA A 6 -38.68 -29.99 10.35
N PRO A 7 -38.49 -28.88 9.63
CA PRO A 7 -37.39 -28.75 8.70
C PRO A 7 -36.10 -28.38 9.45
N LEU A 8 -35.02 -29.04 9.07
CA LEU A 8 -33.65 -28.74 9.50
C LEU A 8 -33.19 -27.46 8.81
N VAL A 9 -33.14 -26.33 9.52
CA VAL A 9 -32.52 -25.10 9.03
C VAL A 9 -31.01 -25.24 9.21
N LEU A 10 -30.28 -25.49 8.12
CA LEU A 10 -28.83 -25.32 8.10
C LEU A 10 -28.55 -23.80 8.21
N LEU A 11 -28.12 -23.35 9.39
CA LEU A 11 -27.42 -22.06 9.49
C LEU A 11 -26.07 -22.22 8.80
N ALA A 12 -25.93 -21.68 7.60
CA ALA A 12 -24.62 -21.42 7.03
C ALA A 12 -23.98 -20.30 7.86
N SER A 13 -23.09 -20.67 8.78
CA SER A 13 -22.29 -19.73 9.55
C SER A 13 -21.42 -18.91 8.59
N LEU A 14 -21.85 -17.70 8.26
CA LEU A 14 -21.05 -16.74 7.54
C LEU A 14 -19.89 -16.34 8.46
N MET A 15 -18.71 -16.92 8.23
CA MET A 15 -17.48 -16.46 8.86
C MET A 15 -17.24 -15.02 8.39
N ILE A 16 -17.68 -14.05 9.18
CA ILE A 16 -17.32 -12.64 8.96
C ILE A 16 -15.82 -12.56 9.24
N THR A 17 -15.00 -12.64 8.19
CA THR A 17 -13.56 -12.46 8.31
C THR A 17 -13.31 -11.02 8.73
N ASN A 18 -12.99 -10.82 10.00
CA ASN A 18 -12.69 -9.50 10.55
C ASN A 18 -11.49 -8.92 9.76
N PRO A 19 -11.63 -7.80 9.04
CA PRO A 19 -10.59 -7.31 8.12
C PRO A 19 -9.30 -6.91 8.83
N LEU A 20 -9.32 -6.72 10.16
CA LEU A 20 -8.13 -6.49 10.98
C LEU A 20 -7.08 -7.62 10.87
N HIS A 21 -7.43 -8.82 10.40
CA HIS A 21 -6.52 -9.96 10.29
C HIS A 21 -6.03 -10.26 8.86
N ALA A 22 -6.46 -9.50 7.85
CA ALA A 22 -5.96 -9.70 6.49
C ALA A 22 -4.47 -9.35 6.44
N LYS A 23 -3.62 -10.31 6.03
CA LYS A 23 -2.17 -10.08 5.89
C LYS A 23 -1.92 -8.89 4.95
N PRO A 24 -0.98 -8.00 5.26
CA PRO A 24 -0.70 -6.86 4.39
C PRO A 24 -0.22 -7.35 3.03
N GLN A 25 -0.72 -6.73 1.96
CA GLN A 25 -0.10 -6.87 0.64
C GLN A 25 1.22 -6.12 0.65
N LYS A 26 2.24 -6.69 0.01
CA LYS A 26 3.58 -6.09 -0.06
C LYS A 26 3.98 -5.92 -1.51
N ALA A 27 4.69 -4.85 -1.83
CA ALA A 27 5.32 -4.64 -3.13
C ALA A 27 6.65 -3.90 -2.99
N THR A 28 7.49 -4.02 -4.01
CA THR A 28 8.65 -3.16 -4.21
C THR A 28 8.54 -2.36 -5.51
N ASP A 29 9.55 -1.55 -5.80
CA ASP A 29 9.73 -0.88 -7.09
C ASP A 29 9.77 -1.85 -8.28
N ALA A 30 10.28 -3.07 -8.08
CA ALA A 30 10.28 -4.13 -9.10
C ALA A 30 8.88 -4.62 -9.49
N ASP A 31 7.87 -4.38 -8.65
CA ASP A 31 6.47 -4.77 -8.90
C ASP A 31 5.66 -3.68 -9.63
N ASN A 32 6.31 -2.63 -10.14
CA ASN A 32 5.64 -1.50 -10.79
C ASN A 32 4.61 -1.94 -11.85
N GLY A 33 3.40 -1.39 -11.79
CA GLY A 33 2.28 -1.75 -12.66
C GLY A 33 1.46 -2.96 -12.20
N ARG A 34 1.91 -3.71 -11.17
CA ARG A 34 1.14 -4.83 -10.62
C ARG A 34 -0.16 -4.35 -9.99
N THR A 35 -1.26 -5.05 -10.28
CA THR A 35 -2.53 -4.80 -9.59
C THR A 35 -2.48 -5.33 -8.16
N ILE A 36 -2.89 -4.48 -7.21
CA ILE A 36 -2.96 -4.79 -5.78
C ILE A 36 -4.43 -4.96 -5.39
N GLU A 37 -4.80 -6.16 -4.98
CA GLU A 37 -6.14 -6.44 -4.46
C GLU A 37 -6.15 -6.41 -2.93
N LEU A 38 -7.09 -5.64 -2.37
CA LEU A 38 -7.26 -5.43 -0.93
C LEU A 38 -8.70 -5.69 -0.52
N GLN A 39 -8.88 -6.02 0.76
CA GLN A 39 -10.16 -5.87 1.47
C GLN A 39 -10.20 -4.53 2.19
N VAL A 40 -11.39 -3.96 2.41
CA VAL A 40 -11.53 -2.80 3.32
C VAL A 40 -10.86 -3.11 4.66
N GLY A 41 -10.02 -2.19 5.14
CA GLY A 41 -9.23 -2.32 6.37
C GLY A 41 -7.86 -2.98 6.19
N GLN A 42 -7.59 -3.65 5.05
CA GLN A 42 -6.30 -4.27 4.77
C GLN A 42 -5.23 -3.23 4.44
N ALA A 43 -4.00 -3.50 4.87
CA ALA A 43 -2.86 -2.64 4.58
C ALA A 43 -2.12 -3.06 3.29
N PHE A 44 -1.56 -2.09 2.60
CA PHE A 44 -0.60 -2.23 1.52
C PHE A 44 0.73 -1.59 1.93
N GLN A 45 1.80 -2.39 1.96
CA GLN A 45 3.14 -1.98 2.35
C GLN A 45 4.04 -1.95 1.11
N LEU A 46 4.54 -0.76 0.77
CA LEU A 46 5.38 -0.53 -0.39
C LEU A 46 6.80 -0.17 0.07
N THR A 47 7.80 -0.86 -0.47
CA THR A 47 9.22 -0.60 -0.17
C THR A 47 9.92 -0.12 -1.43
N LEU A 48 10.49 1.08 -1.40
CA LEU A 48 11.11 1.70 -2.57
C LEU A 48 12.57 2.03 -2.29
N GLY A 49 13.46 1.76 -3.24
CA GLY A 49 14.83 2.27 -3.17
C GLY A 49 14.84 3.80 -3.08
N SER A 50 15.65 4.35 -2.19
CA SER A 50 15.77 5.79 -1.95
C SER A 50 17.21 6.18 -1.64
N ASN A 51 17.65 7.34 -2.09
CA ASN A 51 18.94 7.92 -1.74
C ASN A 51 18.76 9.39 -1.36
N PRO A 52 18.37 9.68 -0.09
CA PRO A 52 18.04 11.03 0.34
C PRO A 52 19.24 11.99 0.30
N THR A 53 20.48 11.48 0.27
CA THR A 53 21.71 12.31 0.18
C THR A 53 21.81 13.10 -1.13
N THR A 54 21.07 12.69 -2.15
CA THR A 54 20.99 13.36 -3.47
C THR A 54 19.90 14.44 -3.54
N GLY A 55 19.13 14.61 -2.47
CA GLY A 55 18.00 15.53 -2.38
C GLY A 55 16.67 15.01 -2.96
N TYR A 56 16.68 13.85 -3.62
CA TYR A 56 15.47 13.20 -4.10
C TYR A 56 14.70 12.54 -2.96
N ARG A 57 13.36 12.48 -3.10
CA ARG A 57 12.46 11.77 -2.19
C ARG A 57 11.29 11.21 -2.97
N TRP A 58 10.68 10.14 -2.46
CA TRP A 58 9.39 9.71 -2.98
C TRP A 58 8.29 10.66 -2.50
N VAL A 59 7.41 11.03 -3.43
CA VAL A 59 6.26 11.89 -3.20
C VAL A 59 5.03 11.14 -3.70
N PHE A 60 4.07 10.92 -2.81
CA PHE A 60 2.75 10.46 -3.21
C PHE A 60 2.04 11.61 -3.94
N ASP A 61 1.58 11.36 -5.16
CA ASP A 61 1.08 12.42 -6.05
C ASP A 61 -0.25 13.05 -5.59
N GLY A 62 -0.85 12.52 -4.52
CA GLY A 62 -1.99 13.10 -3.85
C GLY A 62 -3.31 12.96 -4.62
N GLN A 63 -3.33 12.28 -5.77
CA GLN A 63 -4.57 11.92 -6.47
C GLN A 63 -5.22 10.70 -5.81
N SER A 64 -5.42 10.77 -4.49
CA SER A 64 -6.19 9.75 -3.77
C SER A 64 -7.67 10.05 -3.93
N SER A 65 -8.40 9.09 -4.47
CA SER A 65 -9.87 9.05 -4.42
C SER A 65 -10.42 8.80 -2.99
N GLY A 66 -9.51 8.64 -2.03
CA GLY A 66 -9.78 8.26 -0.65
C GLY A 66 -10.18 6.80 -0.50
N ILE A 67 -9.84 5.93 -1.45
CA ILE A 67 -10.11 4.47 -1.41
C ILE A 67 -9.04 3.77 -0.56
N VAL A 68 -7.78 4.15 -0.74
CA VAL A 68 -6.64 3.90 0.13
C VAL A 68 -6.07 5.22 0.64
N VAL A 69 -5.69 5.22 1.92
CA VAL A 69 -5.08 6.38 2.59
C VAL A 69 -3.68 6.02 3.06
N GLN A 70 -2.75 6.96 2.96
CA GLN A 70 -1.43 6.77 3.54
C GLN A 70 -1.52 6.76 5.07
N GLU A 71 -0.89 5.78 5.70
CA GLU A 71 -0.76 5.67 7.15
C GLU A 71 0.58 6.25 7.61
N GLY A 72 0.53 7.35 8.38
CA GLY A 72 1.73 7.97 8.93
C GLY A 72 2.69 8.53 7.87
N LYS A 73 3.93 8.77 8.28
CA LYS A 73 5.01 9.22 7.39
C LYS A 73 5.78 8.00 6.87
N PRO A 74 6.35 8.06 5.65
CA PRO A 74 7.25 7.01 5.19
C PRO A 74 8.45 6.90 6.10
N VAL A 75 8.93 5.67 6.31
CA VAL A 75 10.08 5.37 7.18
C VAL A 75 11.27 5.04 6.29
N TYR A 76 12.37 5.79 6.43
CA TYR A 76 13.61 5.52 5.74
C TYR A 76 14.52 4.58 6.55
N ALA A 77 15.12 3.60 5.89
CA ALA A 77 16.17 2.75 6.43
C ALA A 77 17.39 2.78 5.49
N ALA A 78 18.57 3.09 6.03
CA ALA A 78 19.81 3.04 5.27
C ALA A 78 20.22 1.58 5.00
N ASP A 79 20.84 1.30 3.84
CA ASP A 79 21.30 -0.06 3.50
C ASP A 79 22.41 -0.56 4.43
N ASN A 80 23.16 0.35 5.05
CA ASN A 80 24.27 0.03 5.93
C ASN A 80 24.39 1.03 7.09
N PRO A 81 23.47 0.97 8.07
CA PRO A 81 23.39 1.96 9.15
C PRO A 81 24.66 1.97 10.01
N ASP A 82 25.28 0.80 10.21
CA ASP A 82 26.42 0.62 11.11
C ASP A 82 27.74 1.15 10.54
N LYS A 83 27.84 1.32 9.22
CA LYS A 83 29.08 1.79 8.58
C LYS A 83 29.18 3.31 8.48
N GLY A 84 28.15 4.06 8.89
CA GLY A 84 28.18 5.53 8.89
C GLY A 84 28.53 6.15 7.54
N LEU A 85 28.29 5.43 6.43
CA LEU A 85 28.70 5.85 5.10
C LEU A 85 27.81 7.02 4.66
N MET A 86 28.36 8.23 4.68
CA MET A 86 27.74 9.38 4.03
C MET A 86 27.65 9.12 2.52
N GLY A 87 26.44 9.19 1.97
CA GLY A 87 26.17 8.95 0.54
C GLY A 87 25.58 7.57 0.20
N GLY A 88 25.40 6.69 1.20
CA GLY A 88 24.74 5.39 0.99
C GLY A 88 23.27 5.55 0.61
N GLY A 89 22.82 4.70 -0.32
CA GLY A 89 21.38 4.50 -0.55
C GLY A 89 20.68 3.84 0.64
N GLY A 90 19.39 3.64 0.48
CA GLY A 90 18.54 2.95 1.44
C GLY A 90 17.19 2.65 0.81
N ILE A 91 16.21 2.44 1.67
CA ILE A 91 14.83 2.15 1.29
C ILE A 91 13.86 3.05 2.06
N GLU A 92 12.75 3.39 1.43
CA GLU A 92 11.60 4.02 2.06
C GLU A 92 10.44 3.03 2.15
N HIS A 93 9.90 2.87 3.36
CA HIS A 93 8.72 2.08 3.62
C HIS A 93 7.50 2.98 3.71
N TRP A 94 6.54 2.69 2.84
CA TRP A 94 5.24 3.35 2.77
C TRP A 94 4.16 2.36 3.21
N THR A 95 3.22 2.83 4.04
CA THR A 95 2.05 2.03 4.43
C THR A 95 0.79 2.77 3.99
N PHE A 96 -0.10 2.06 3.33
CA PHE A 96 -1.42 2.53 2.94
C PHE A 96 -2.48 1.61 3.53
N ARG A 97 -3.65 2.14 3.85
CA ARG A 97 -4.80 1.35 4.31
C ARG A 97 -5.99 1.55 3.38
N ALA A 98 -6.60 0.45 2.96
CA ALA A 98 -7.89 0.46 2.29
C ALA A 98 -8.98 0.91 3.27
N VAL A 99 -9.73 1.95 2.93
CA VAL A 99 -10.77 2.53 3.81
C VAL A 99 -12.18 2.37 3.28
N LYS A 100 -12.35 2.19 1.96
CA LYS A 100 -13.66 1.93 1.33
C LYS A 100 -13.50 1.13 0.03
N PRO A 101 -14.53 0.40 -0.42
CA PRO A 101 -14.48 -0.34 -1.68
C PRO A 101 -14.33 0.59 -2.89
N GLY A 102 -13.74 0.07 -3.97
CA GLY A 102 -13.59 0.76 -5.25
C GLY A 102 -12.24 0.49 -5.91
N THR A 103 -11.95 1.24 -6.96
CA THR A 103 -10.68 1.17 -7.69
C THR A 103 -10.00 2.53 -7.77
N GLU A 104 -8.68 2.55 -7.61
CA GLU A 104 -7.86 3.73 -7.88
C GLU A 104 -6.44 3.36 -8.30
N THR A 105 -5.67 4.33 -8.82
CA THR A 105 -4.25 4.13 -9.12
C THR A 105 -3.42 4.88 -8.09
N LEU A 106 -2.65 4.15 -7.31
CA LEU A 106 -1.69 4.70 -6.37
C LEU A 106 -0.38 4.99 -7.10
N ARG A 107 0.06 6.24 -7.08
CA ARG A 107 1.27 6.71 -7.79
C ARG A 107 2.23 7.43 -6.86
N LEU A 108 3.49 7.02 -6.89
CA LEU A 108 4.58 7.73 -6.22
C LEU A 108 5.62 8.15 -7.24
N GLU A 109 6.17 9.34 -7.04
CA GLU A 109 7.20 9.94 -7.88
C GLU A 109 8.46 10.21 -7.07
N TYR A 110 9.61 9.79 -7.59
CA TYR A 110 10.91 10.08 -7.01
C TYR A 110 11.47 11.36 -7.63
N ARG A 111 11.39 12.46 -6.88
CA ARG A 111 11.74 13.80 -7.37
C ARG A 111 12.34 14.67 -6.27
N ARG A 112 12.96 15.77 -6.67
CA ARG A 112 13.37 16.84 -5.76
C ARG A 112 12.19 17.78 -5.54
N PRO A 113 11.63 17.90 -4.33
CA PRO A 113 10.41 18.67 -4.10
C PRO A 113 10.51 20.17 -4.46
N TRP A 114 11.72 20.72 -4.54
CA TRP A 114 11.99 22.12 -4.89
C TRP A 114 12.21 22.38 -6.39
N GLU A 115 12.39 21.33 -7.20
CA GLU A 115 12.54 21.47 -8.65
C GLU A 115 11.16 21.49 -9.30
N GLN A 116 10.76 22.63 -9.86
CA GLN A 116 9.49 22.76 -10.57
C GLN A 116 9.67 22.40 -12.04
N ALA A 117 8.63 21.81 -12.64
CA ALA A 117 8.57 21.46 -14.06
C ALA A 117 9.66 20.50 -14.57
N VAL A 118 10.30 19.74 -13.67
CA VAL A 118 11.25 18.68 -14.01
C VAL A 118 10.53 17.33 -13.90
N ALA A 119 10.71 16.46 -14.89
CA ALA A 119 10.19 15.10 -14.85
C ALA A 119 10.80 14.33 -13.66
N PRO A 120 10.02 13.49 -12.96
CA PRO A 120 10.55 12.72 -11.84
C PRO A 120 11.63 11.75 -12.33
N ALA A 121 12.66 11.53 -11.52
CA ALA A 121 13.74 10.60 -11.83
C ALA A 121 13.26 9.14 -11.86
N ASN A 122 12.21 8.83 -11.10
CA ASN A 122 11.55 7.54 -11.15
C ASN A 122 10.06 7.69 -10.80
N ARG A 123 9.24 6.72 -11.19
CA ARG A 123 7.82 6.64 -10.88
C ARG A 123 7.39 5.20 -10.71
N VAL A 124 6.56 4.94 -9.70
CA VAL A 124 5.82 3.69 -9.54
C VAL A 124 4.31 3.95 -9.55
N GLU A 125 3.57 3.05 -10.18
CA GLU A 125 2.12 3.07 -10.30
C GLU A 125 1.55 1.69 -9.98
N PHE A 126 0.55 1.65 -9.10
CA PHE A 126 -0.14 0.43 -8.71
C PHE A 126 -1.65 0.63 -8.88
N PRO A 127 -2.30 -0.06 -9.83
CA PRO A 127 -3.75 -0.20 -9.82
C PRO A 127 -4.17 -0.92 -8.53
N VAL A 128 -5.04 -0.31 -7.75
CA VAL A 128 -5.56 -0.85 -6.49
C VAL A 128 -7.04 -1.15 -6.64
N ILE A 129 -7.44 -2.34 -6.25
CA ILE A 129 -8.84 -2.78 -6.19
C ILE A 129 -9.15 -3.14 -4.75
N VAL A 130 -10.10 -2.43 -4.15
CA VAL A 130 -10.62 -2.69 -2.80
C VAL A 130 -12.00 -3.33 -2.91
N LYS A 131 -12.14 -4.52 -2.32
CA LYS A 131 -13.41 -5.24 -2.19
C LYS A 131 -14.01 -5.05 -0.80
#